data_AF-A0A2M8ANZ0-F1
#
_entry.id   AF-A0A2M8ANZ0-F1
#
_cell.length_a   1.000
_cell.length_b   1.000
_cell.length_c   1.000
_cell.angle_alpha   90.00
_cell.angle_beta   90.00
_cell.angle_gamma   90.00
#
_symmetry.space_group_name_H-M   'P 1'
#
loop_
_entity.id
_entity.type
_entity.pdbx_description
1 polymer ?
#
loop_
_entity_poly.entity_id
_entity_poly.type
_entity_poly.pdbx_seq_one_letter_code
_entity_poly.pdbx_strand_id
1 'polypeptide(L)'
;MKNIYIIGVGLIGGSLAIDIKKNYPEVVIHGISRKESTLDEALALHLIDKKATLDDIVHADLVIISIPVDATVKLLPSILDNISDTALVIDAGSTKVAICKAVENHPKRRNFLAMHPIAGTEHSGPSAAISGLFVGKTNIICEVEKTTFKLQEKALALFKKVGMRIRYMNPEAHDKHIAYVSHLSHISSFMLGKTVIDKERNERDIFDMAGSGFASTVRLAKSSPEMWTPIFKQNKDNVIETLEEYINNLIHFKSLMKQDDFEAIFNEMKNTNRIKEILNGIN
;
A
#
# COMPACT_ATOMS: atom_id res chain seq x y z
N MET A 1 19.07 -16.67 -4.60
CA MET A 1 19.16 -15.19 -4.71
C MET A 1 20.30 -14.78 -3.80
N LYS A 2 21.21 -13.92 -4.25
CA LYS A 2 22.35 -13.41 -3.49
C LYS A 2 22.27 -11.90 -3.27
N ASN A 3 21.92 -11.13 -4.30
CA ASN A 3 21.80 -9.66 -4.21
C ASN A 3 20.35 -9.21 -4.39
N ILE A 4 19.82 -8.49 -3.39
CA ILE A 4 18.48 -7.92 -3.39
C ILE A 4 18.62 -6.40 -3.30
N TYR A 5 17.98 -5.68 -4.21
CA TYR A 5 17.99 -4.22 -4.24
C TYR A 5 16.62 -3.69 -3.86
N ILE A 6 16.56 -2.77 -2.89
CA ILE A 6 15.33 -2.16 -2.42
C ILE A 6 15.34 -0.68 -2.78
N ILE A 7 14.49 -0.30 -3.72
CA ILE A 7 14.28 1.08 -4.14
C ILE A 7 13.17 1.66 -3.25
N GLY A 8 13.57 2.51 -2.30
CA GLY A 8 12.69 3.09 -1.28
C GLY A 8 12.68 2.29 0.02
N VAL A 9 13.63 2.58 0.92
CA VAL A 9 13.79 1.89 2.21
C VAL A 9 12.93 2.56 3.31
N GLY A 10 11.61 2.58 3.10
CA GLY A 10 10.64 3.07 4.10
C GLY A 10 10.02 1.94 4.93
N LEU A 11 8.81 2.15 5.44
CA LEU A 11 8.00 1.14 6.13
C LEU A 11 7.96 -0.18 5.35
N ILE A 12 7.49 -0.15 4.10
CA ILE A 12 7.25 -1.38 3.31
C ILE A 12 8.56 -2.05 2.91
N GLY A 13 9.48 -1.30 2.29
CA GLY A 13 10.77 -1.81 1.85
C GLY A 13 11.63 -2.33 3.01
N GLY A 14 11.69 -1.57 4.11
CA GLY A 14 12.42 -1.96 5.32
C GLY A 14 11.81 -3.19 6.00
N SER A 15 10.48 -3.28 6.10
CA SER A 15 9.81 -4.46 6.67
C SER A 15 10.07 -5.71 5.84
N LEU A 16 10.03 -5.59 4.50
CA LEU A 16 10.41 -6.68 3.61
C LEU A 16 11.87 -7.08 3.82
N ALA A 17 12.77 -6.10 3.97
CA ALA A 17 14.19 -6.37 4.20
C ALA A 17 14.43 -7.18 5.48
N ILE A 18 13.79 -6.81 6.58
CA ILE A 18 13.85 -7.54 7.86
C ILE A 18 13.41 -9.00 7.67
N ASP A 19 12.23 -9.19 7.08
CA ASP A 19 11.64 -10.53 6.95
C ASP A 19 12.39 -11.39 5.92
N ILE A 20 12.93 -10.79 4.87
CA ILE A 20 13.82 -11.45 3.90
C ILE A 20 15.09 -11.91 4.59
N LYS A 21 15.79 -11.02 5.31
CA LYS A 21 17.06 -11.32 5.99
C LYS A 21 16.89 -12.43 7.02
N LYS A 22 15.76 -12.44 7.74
CA LYS A 22 15.40 -13.50 8.69
C LYS A 22 15.25 -14.87 8.01
N ASN A 23 14.68 -14.91 6.80
CA ASN A 23 14.42 -16.15 6.07
C ASN A 23 15.57 -16.61 5.15
N TYR A 24 16.48 -15.70 4.82
CA TYR A 24 17.63 -15.88 3.94
C TYR A 24 18.83 -15.06 4.45
N PRO A 25 19.50 -15.48 5.54
CA PRO A 25 20.55 -14.69 6.20
C PRO A 25 21.75 -14.35 5.29
N GLU A 26 21.99 -15.17 4.27
CA GLU A 26 23.11 -15.06 3.33
C GLU A 26 22.94 -13.97 2.25
N VAL A 27 21.75 -13.41 2.08
CA VAL A 27 21.51 -12.40 1.05
C VAL A 27 22.10 -11.05 1.44
N VAL A 28 22.63 -10.33 0.45
CA VAL A 28 23.07 -8.94 0.61
C VAL A 28 21.96 -8.03 0.11
N ILE A 29 21.45 -7.17 1.00
CA ILE A 29 20.40 -6.19 0.74
C ILE A 29 21.04 -4.84 0.49
N HIS A 30 20.78 -4.28 -0.69
CA HIS A 30 21.26 -2.98 -1.13
C HIS A 30 20.11 -1.99 -1.11
N GLY A 31 20.28 -0.87 -0.41
CA GLY A 31 19.28 0.20 -0.36
C GLY A 31 19.54 1.29 -1.39
N ILE A 32 18.48 1.68 -2.11
CA ILE A 32 18.48 2.82 -3.05
C ILE A 32 17.43 3.82 -2.58
N SER A 33 17.82 5.08 -2.42
CA SER A 33 16.93 6.18 -2.05
C SER A 33 17.39 7.49 -2.67
N ARG A 34 16.47 8.43 -2.86
CA ARG A 34 16.78 9.80 -3.31
C ARG A 34 17.50 10.62 -2.25
N LYS A 35 17.31 10.29 -0.97
CA LYS A 35 17.90 11.01 0.17
C LYS A 35 18.95 10.13 0.80
N GLU A 36 20.18 10.62 0.88
CA GLU A 36 21.27 9.90 1.52
C GLU A 36 20.99 9.62 3.00
N SER A 37 20.38 10.57 3.70
CA SER A 37 20.00 10.40 5.11
C SER A 37 19.05 9.21 5.36
N THR A 38 18.19 8.87 4.40
CA THR A 38 17.35 7.65 4.48
C THR A 38 18.18 6.38 4.42
N LEU A 39 19.27 6.37 3.64
CA LEU A 39 20.17 5.23 3.54
C LEU A 39 21.06 5.11 4.77
N ASP A 40 21.50 6.24 5.35
CA ASP A 40 22.23 6.27 6.62
C ASP A 40 21.41 5.67 7.75
N GLU A 41 20.16 6.11 7.89
CA GLU A 41 19.22 5.59 8.89
C GLU A 41 18.94 4.10 8.65
N ALA A 42 18.70 3.68 7.39
CA ALA A 42 18.47 2.28 7.06
C ALA A 42 19.67 1.38 7.36
N LEU A 43 20.90 1.84 7.15
CA LEU A 43 22.13 1.13 7.54
C LEU A 43 22.25 1.02 9.07
N ALA A 44 22.03 2.13 9.78
CA ALA A 44 22.10 2.15 11.24
C ALA A 44 21.07 1.22 11.89
N LEU A 45 19.91 1.04 11.25
CA LEU A 45 18.85 0.12 11.66
C LEU A 45 19.04 -1.31 11.13
N HIS A 46 20.13 -1.60 10.41
CA HIS A 46 20.41 -2.89 9.78
C HIS A 46 19.30 -3.38 8.82
N LEU A 47 18.56 -2.46 8.21
CA LEU A 47 17.56 -2.79 7.18
C LEU A 47 18.21 -3.08 5.83
N ILE A 48 19.40 -2.54 5.60
CA ILE A 48 20.22 -2.77 4.41
C ILE A 48 21.65 -3.09 4.84
N ASP A 49 22.37 -3.85 4.02
CA ASP A 49 23.79 -4.13 4.22
C ASP A 49 24.68 -3.09 3.53
N LYS A 50 24.21 -2.52 2.41
CA LYS A 50 24.97 -1.57 1.58
C LYS A 50 24.07 -0.47 1.01
N LYS A 51 24.62 0.74 0.87
CA LYS A 51 24.04 1.77 -0.02
C LYS A 51 24.33 1.40 -1.47
N ALA A 52 23.39 1.68 -2.36
CA ALA A 52 23.54 1.51 -3.79
C ALA A 52 22.83 2.63 -4.56
N THR A 53 23.09 2.68 -5.86
CA THR A 53 22.44 3.53 -6.84
C THR A 53 21.66 2.68 -7.84
N LEU A 54 20.91 3.32 -8.74
CA LEU A 54 20.20 2.59 -9.80
C LEU A 54 21.15 1.88 -10.78
N ASP A 55 22.38 2.35 -10.95
CA ASP A 55 23.34 1.73 -11.88
C ASP A 55 23.83 0.36 -11.38
N ASP A 56 23.73 0.12 -10.07
CA ASP A 56 24.18 -1.13 -9.45
C ASP A 56 23.21 -2.31 -9.67
N ILE A 57 21.98 -2.05 -10.14
CA ILE A 57 20.93 -3.08 -10.28
C ILE A 57 21.21 -4.09 -11.38
N VAL A 58 22.22 -3.84 -12.22
CA VAL A 58 22.76 -4.82 -13.20
C VAL A 58 23.18 -6.13 -12.52
N HIS A 59 23.49 -6.09 -11.21
CA HIS A 59 23.89 -7.24 -10.41
C HIS A 59 22.75 -7.86 -9.58
N ALA A 60 21.52 -7.37 -9.73
CA ALA A 60 20.37 -7.80 -8.94
C ALA A 60 19.88 -9.20 -9.32
N ASP A 61 19.58 -10.01 -8.31
CA ASP A 61 18.70 -11.18 -8.47
C ASP A 61 17.23 -10.80 -8.29
N LEU A 62 16.97 -9.83 -7.41
CA LEU A 62 15.65 -9.29 -7.09
C LEU A 62 15.75 -7.78 -6.87
N VAL A 63 14.85 -7.02 -7.50
CA VAL A 63 14.62 -5.60 -7.23
C VAL A 63 13.23 -5.44 -6.62
N ILE A 64 13.12 -4.76 -5.50
CA ILE A 64 11.87 -4.43 -4.80
C ILE A 64 11.65 -2.93 -4.90
N ILE A 65 10.54 -2.52 -5.49
CA ILE A 65 10.16 -1.11 -5.65
C ILE A 65 9.09 -0.77 -4.61
N SER A 66 9.46 0.05 -3.63
CA SER A 66 8.59 0.50 -2.53
C SER A 66 8.61 2.04 -2.39
N ILE A 67 8.63 2.72 -3.53
CA ILE A 67 8.47 4.18 -3.66
C ILE A 67 7.03 4.55 -4.06
N PRO A 68 6.63 5.83 -3.99
CA PRO A 68 5.31 6.27 -4.42
C PRO A 68 4.94 5.79 -5.84
N VAL A 69 3.66 5.52 -6.04
CA VAL A 69 3.14 4.88 -7.27
C VAL A 69 3.41 5.70 -8.53
N ASP A 70 3.43 7.03 -8.46
CA ASP A 70 3.73 7.91 -9.59
C ASP A 70 5.22 7.89 -9.96
N ALA A 71 6.10 7.81 -8.97
CA ALA A 71 7.52 7.60 -9.18
C ALA A 71 7.78 6.19 -9.75
N THR A 72 7.07 5.18 -9.27
CA THR A 72 7.16 3.80 -9.78
C THR A 72 6.79 3.72 -11.25
N VAL A 73 5.66 4.29 -11.67
CA VAL A 73 5.23 4.34 -13.08
C VAL A 73 6.31 4.94 -13.99
N LYS A 74 7.02 5.98 -13.52
CA LYS A 74 8.08 6.65 -14.29
C LYS A 74 9.39 5.87 -14.35
N LEU A 75 9.80 5.26 -13.24
CA LEU A 75 11.11 4.61 -13.12
C LEU A 75 11.10 3.14 -13.52
N LEU A 76 9.95 2.46 -13.47
CA LEU A 76 9.89 1.02 -13.72
C LEU A 76 10.43 0.62 -15.11
N PRO A 77 10.14 1.33 -16.22
CA PRO A 77 10.75 1.00 -17.51
C PRO A 77 12.29 1.06 -17.50
N SER A 78 12.88 2.13 -16.97
CA SER A 78 14.35 2.26 -16.92
C SER A 78 15.00 1.28 -15.94
N ILE A 79 14.29 0.89 -14.86
CA ILE A 79 14.72 -0.22 -14.00
C ILE A 79 14.78 -1.51 -14.80
N LEU A 80 13.75 -1.81 -15.61
CA LEU A 80 13.72 -3.01 -16.43
C LEU A 80 14.82 -3.00 -17.51
N ASP A 81 15.16 -1.85 -18.08
CA ASP A 81 16.27 -1.74 -19.05
C ASP A 81 17.60 -2.24 -18.46
N ASN A 82 17.87 -1.89 -17.19
CA ASN A 82 19.17 -2.09 -16.53
C ASN A 82 19.32 -3.41 -15.77
N ILE A 83 18.28 -4.22 -15.61
CA ILE A 83 18.40 -5.54 -14.95
C ILE A 83 18.94 -6.63 -15.90
N SER A 84 19.48 -7.70 -15.32
CA SER A 84 19.79 -8.93 -16.07
C SER A 84 18.51 -9.67 -16.53
N ASP A 85 18.63 -10.51 -17.56
CA ASP A 85 17.49 -11.31 -18.06
C ASP A 85 16.93 -12.30 -17.05
N THR A 86 17.69 -12.62 -16.00
CA THR A 86 17.31 -13.57 -14.94
C THR A 86 16.83 -12.91 -13.64
N ALA A 87 16.92 -11.58 -13.56
CA ALA A 87 16.48 -10.81 -12.41
C ALA A 87 14.95 -10.71 -12.36
N LEU A 88 14.40 -10.68 -11.15
CA LEU A 88 12.99 -10.37 -10.90
C LEU A 88 12.85 -8.94 -10.39
N VAL A 89 11.85 -8.20 -10.86
CA VAL A 89 11.42 -6.92 -10.31
C VAL A 89 10.02 -7.08 -9.74
N ILE A 90 9.80 -6.64 -8.50
CA ILE A 90 8.49 -6.56 -7.88
C ILE A 90 8.22 -5.14 -7.39
N ASP A 91 6.99 -4.67 -7.47
CA ASP A 91 6.56 -3.40 -6.85
C ASP A 91 5.68 -3.67 -5.63
N ALA A 92 5.52 -2.68 -4.75
CA ALA A 92 4.57 -2.74 -3.63
C ALA A 92 3.55 -1.59 -3.68
N GLY A 93 3.27 -1.06 -4.88
CA GLY A 93 2.41 0.10 -5.06
C GLY A 93 0.96 -0.17 -4.69
N SER A 94 0.25 0.86 -4.23
CA SER A 94 -1.16 0.74 -3.81
C SER A 94 -2.18 0.77 -4.96
N THR A 95 -1.74 1.08 -6.18
CA THR A 95 -2.52 1.08 -7.43
C THR A 95 -1.78 0.26 -8.48
N LYS A 96 -2.47 -0.41 -9.39
CA LYS A 96 -1.86 -1.42 -10.27
C LYS A 96 -2.09 -1.15 -11.76
N VAL A 97 -3.17 -0.51 -12.17
CA VAL A 97 -3.46 -0.27 -13.60
C VAL A 97 -2.33 0.50 -14.27
N ALA A 98 -1.97 1.67 -13.73
CA ALA A 98 -0.92 2.51 -14.31
C ALA A 98 0.46 1.85 -14.30
N ILE A 99 0.79 1.09 -13.24
CA ILE A 99 2.07 0.39 -13.11
C ILE A 99 2.19 -0.73 -14.14
N CYS A 100 1.14 -1.56 -14.28
CA CYS A 100 1.12 -2.64 -15.27
C CYS A 100 1.15 -2.07 -16.70
N LYS A 101 0.39 -1.00 -16.96
CA LYS A 101 0.35 -0.33 -18.26
C LYS A 101 1.70 0.25 -18.68
N ALA A 102 2.47 0.79 -17.73
CA ALA A 102 3.77 1.40 -17.99
C ALA A 102 4.79 0.43 -18.64
N VAL A 103 4.61 -0.88 -18.43
CA VAL A 103 5.54 -1.91 -18.92
C VAL A 103 4.89 -2.92 -19.85
N GLU A 104 3.63 -2.73 -20.23
CA GLU A 104 2.85 -3.71 -21.01
C GLU A 104 3.59 -4.24 -22.25
N ASN A 105 4.22 -3.33 -23.00
CA ASN A 105 4.98 -3.64 -24.22
C ASN A 105 6.50 -3.65 -24.03
N HIS A 106 6.97 -3.66 -22.78
CA HIS A 106 8.40 -3.62 -22.47
C HIS A 106 9.07 -4.96 -22.87
N PRO A 107 10.25 -4.96 -23.53
CA PRO A 107 10.93 -6.21 -23.93
C PRO A 107 11.21 -7.18 -22.75
N LYS A 108 11.40 -6.61 -21.56
CA LYS A 108 11.58 -7.34 -20.29
C LYS A 108 10.33 -7.34 -19.40
N ARG A 109 9.11 -7.16 -19.95
CA ARG A 109 7.84 -7.28 -19.17
C ARG A 109 7.79 -8.59 -18.39
N ARG A 110 8.35 -9.67 -18.96
CA ARG A 110 8.43 -11.00 -18.36
C ARG A 110 9.25 -11.08 -17.05
N ASN A 111 10.01 -10.04 -16.72
CA ASN A 111 10.85 -9.94 -15.52
C ASN A 111 10.15 -9.21 -14.37
N PHE A 112 8.95 -8.66 -14.60
CA PHE A 112 8.22 -7.87 -13.61
C PHE A 112 7.00 -8.63 -13.07
N LEU A 113 6.81 -8.62 -11.75
CA LEU A 113 5.61 -9.11 -11.08
C LEU A 113 4.99 -7.99 -10.24
N ALA A 114 3.77 -7.61 -10.60
CA ALA A 114 3.03 -6.55 -9.92
C ALA A 114 2.42 -7.11 -8.63
N MET A 115 2.79 -6.58 -7.47
CA MET A 115 2.18 -6.97 -6.20
C MET A 115 1.69 -5.78 -5.37
N HIS A 116 0.80 -6.06 -4.44
CA HIS A 116 0.34 -5.12 -3.43
C HIS A 116 0.08 -5.88 -2.12
N PRO A 117 1.01 -5.82 -1.16
CA PRO A 117 0.76 -6.33 0.17
C PRO A 117 -0.25 -5.40 0.86
N ILE A 118 -1.40 -5.95 1.27
CA ILE A 118 -2.44 -5.23 2.02
C ILE A 118 -2.02 -5.15 3.49
N ALA A 119 -1.01 -4.34 3.73
CA ALA A 119 -0.40 -4.07 5.02
C ALA A 119 0.20 -2.66 5.02
N GLY A 120 0.15 -2.00 6.18
CA GLY A 120 0.71 -0.66 6.33
C GLY A 120 0.29 -0.03 7.64
N THR A 121 0.93 1.09 7.95
CA THR A 121 0.61 1.97 9.07
C THR A 121 0.58 3.41 8.53
N GLU A 122 0.13 4.34 9.37
CA GLU A 122 0.19 5.78 9.08
C GLU A 122 1.63 6.35 9.12
N HIS A 123 2.62 5.55 9.55
CA HIS A 123 4.01 5.97 9.70
C HIS A 123 4.83 5.73 8.43
N SER A 124 5.93 6.47 8.29
CA SER A 124 6.79 6.45 7.10
C SER A 124 8.26 6.54 7.50
N GLY A 125 9.15 6.15 6.58
CA GLY A 125 10.60 6.15 6.78
C GLY A 125 11.18 4.81 7.27
N PRO A 126 12.52 4.69 7.34
CA PRO A 126 13.21 3.48 7.75
C PRO A 126 12.83 3.03 9.18
N SER A 127 12.80 3.94 10.14
CA SER A 127 12.40 3.68 11.54
C SER A 127 10.97 3.15 11.71
N ALA A 128 10.11 3.31 10.69
CA ALA A 128 8.77 2.75 10.71
C ALA A 128 8.72 1.26 10.33
N ALA A 129 9.83 0.65 9.90
CA ALA A 129 9.86 -0.76 9.50
C ALA A 129 9.51 -1.72 10.66
N ILE A 130 8.72 -2.76 10.37
CA ILE A 130 8.18 -3.69 11.36
C ILE A 130 8.46 -5.12 10.90
N SER A 131 9.08 -5.94 11.76
CA SER A 131 9.21 -7.38 11.51
C SER A 131 7.83 -8.06 11.52
N GLY A 132 7.57 -8.92 10.55
CA GLY A 132 6.32 -9.66 10.46
C GLY A 132 5.11 -8.81 10.06
N LEU A 133 5.33 -7.60 9.52
CA LEU A 133 4.26 -6.70 9.05
C LEU A 133 3.25 -7.41 8.13
N PHE A 134 3.75 -8.36 7.33
CA PHE A 134 3.00 -9.03 6.28
C PHE A 134 2.48 -10.41 6.66
N VAL A 135 2.76 -10.91 7.87
CA VAL A 135 2.32 -12.24 8.32
C VAL A 135 0.80 -12.29 8.37
N GLY A 136 0.21 -13.28 7.67
CA GLY A 136 -1.24 -13.44 7.53
C GLY A 136 -1.92 -12.36 6.67
N LYS A 137 -1.18 -11.37 6.14
CA LYS A 137 -1.73 -10.31 5.31
C LYS A 137 -1.91 -10.79 3.87
N THR A 138 -2.96 -10.30 3.23
CA THR A 138 -3.20 -10.58 1.81
C THR A 138 -2.14 -9.87 0.98
N ASN A 139 -1.47 -10.59 0.09
CA ASN A 139 -0.66 -10.01 -0.97
C ASN A 139 -1.38 -10.24 -2.30
N ILE A 140 -1.77 -9.14 -2.93
CA ILE A 140 -2.43 -9.20 -4.21
C ILE A 140 -1.39 -9.25 -5.31
N ILE A 141 -1.52 -10.17 -6.26
CA ILE A 141 -0.65 -10.27 -7.44
C ILE A 141 -1.49 -10.02 -8.69
N CYS A 142 -1.03 -9.08 -9.52
CA CYS A 142 -1.67 -8.75 -10.79
C CYS A 142 -0.83 -9.24 -11.98
N GLU A 143 -1.52 -9.68 -13.04
CA GLU A 143 -0.91 -10.14 -14.30
C GLU A 143 0.21 -11.18 -14.08
N VAL A 144 -0.04 -12.15 -13.19
CA VAL A 144 0.96 -13.17 -12.82
C VAL A 144 1.43 -13.93 -14.07
N GLU A 145 0.52 -14.20 -14.99
CA GLU A 145 0.74 -14.89 -16.26
C GLU A 145 1.68 -14.15 -17.23
N LYS A 146 1.83 -12.83 -17.08
CA LYS A 146 2.79 -12.03 -17.88
C LYS A 146 4.22 -12.11 -17.34
N THR A 147 4.42 -12.64 -16.13
CA THR A 147 5.75 -12.88 -15.55
C THR A 147 6.27 -14.24 -16.01
N THR A 148 7.58 -14.42 -16.22
CA THR A 148 8.14 -15.75 -16.54
C THR A 148 7.94 -16.72 -15.37
N PHE A 149 7.49 -17.95 -15.65
CA PHE A 149 7.19 -18.98 -14.64
C PHE A 149 8.28 -19.15 -13.57
N LYS A 150 9.56 -19.30 -13.96
CA LYS A 150 10.68 -19.44 -13.02
C LYS A 150 10.84 -18.23 -12.07
N LEU A 151 10.48 -17.03 -12.52
CA LEU A 151 10.53 -15.82 -11.68
C LEU A 151 9.29 -15.72 -10.79
N GLN A 152 8.13 -16.14 -11.27
CA GLN A 152 6.93 -16.29 -10.44
C GLN A 152 7.21 -17.23 -9.26
N GLU A 153 7.79 -18.41 -9.50
CA GLU A 153 8.09 -19.38 -8.45
C GLU A 153 9.01 -18.79 -7.37
N LYS A 154 10.03 -18.02 -7.78
CA LYS A 154 10.91 -17.30 -6.85
C LYS A 154 10.11 -16.31 -5.97
N ALA A 155 9.24 -15.51 -6.58
CA ALA A 155 8.41 -14.54 -5.87
C ALA A 155 7.45 -15.21 -4.88
N LEU A 156 6.72 -16.24 -5.34
CA LEU A 156 5.73 -16.95 -4.54
C LEU A 156 6.37 -17.70 -3.37
N ALA A 157 7.54 -18.30 -3.58
CA ALA A 157 8.31 -18.93 -2.51
C ALA A 157 8.73 -17.90 -1.44
N LEU A 158 9.19 -16.72 -1.86
CA LEU A 158 9.51 -15.62 -0.95
C LEU A 158 8.27 -15.19 -0.15
N PHE A 159 7.16 -14.89 -0.81
CA PHE A 159 5.94 -14.41 -0.14
C PHE A 159 5.38 -15.45 0.85
N LYS A 160 5.45 -16.74 0.49
CA LYS A 160 5.05 -17.83 1.39
C LYS A 160 5.94 -17.88 2.64
N LYS A 161 7.26 -17.72 2.52
CA LYS A 161 8.16 -17.66 3.68
C LYS A 161 7.94 -16.44 4.56
N VAL A 162 7.61 -15.30 3.96
CA VAL A 162 7.21 -14.08 4.70
C VAL A 162 5.86 -14.27 5.40
N GLY A 163 5.04 -15.23 4.97
CA GLY A 163 3.76 -15.57 5.60
C GLY A 163 2.56 -14.83 4.98
N MET A 164 2.68 -14.33 3.76
CA MET A 164 1.60 -13.64 3.06
C MET A 164 0.58 -14.64 2.47
N ARG A 165 -0.70 -14.23 2.44
CA ARG A 165 -1.78 -14.95 1.74
C ARG A 165 -1.93 -14.41 0.32
N ILE A 166 -1.70 -15.23 -0.70
CA ILE A 166 -1.73 -14.77 -2.09
C ILE A 166 -3.17 -14.67 -2.60
N ARG A 167 -3.48 -13.57 -3.28
CA ARG A 167 -4.71 -13.41 -4.06
C ARG A 167 -4.38 -12.88 -5.45
N TYR A 168 -4.84 -13.57 -6.49
CA TYR A 168 -4.67 -13.10 -7.87
C TYR A 168 -5.87 -12.25 -8.30
N MET A 169 -5.61 -11.20 -9.08
CA MET A 169 -6.66 -10.42 -9.75
C MET A 169 -6.10 -9.61 -10.91
N ASN A 170 -6.99 -9.12 -11.78
CA ASN A 170 -6.61 -8.16 -12.82
C ASN A 170 -6.37 -6.77 -12.21
N PRO A 171 -5.49 -5.94 -12.79
CA PRO A 171 -5.21 -4.59 -12.30
C PRO A 171 -6.46 -3.70 -12.15
N GLU A 172 -7.41 -3.80 -13.06
CA GLU A 172 -8.66 -3.01 -13.04
C GLU A 172 -9.55 -3.43 -11.87
N ALA A 173 -9.68 -4.74 -11.64
CA ALA A 173 -10.43 -5.28 -10.51
C ALA A 173 -9.76 -4.92 -9.17
N HIS A 174 -8.42 -4.94 -9.13
CA HIS A 174 -7.65 -4.48 -7.98
C HIS A 174 -7.96 -3.02 -7.64
N ASP A 175 -7.77 -2.12 -8.60
CA ASP A 175 -7.92 -0.68 -8.36
C ASP A 175 -9.38 -0.35 -8.00
N LYS A 176 -10.36 -1.02 -8.61
CA LYS A 176 -11.77 -0.92 -8.20
C LYS A 176 -11.98 -1.35 -6.75
N HIS A 177 -11.57 -2.56 -6.37
CA HIS A 177 -11.79 -3.05 -5.00
C HIS A 177 -11.09 -2.20 -3.95
N ILE A 178 -9.84 -1.79 -4.19
CA ILE A 178 -9.06 -0.97 -3.26
C ILE A 178 -9.66 0.43 -3.10
N ALA A 179 -10.34 0.96 -4.13
CA ALA A 179 -11.09 2.22 -3.99
C ALA A 179 -12.14 2.13 -2.86
N TYR A 180 -12.95 1.06 -2.87
CA TYR A 180 -13.99 0.83 -1.85
C TYR A 180 -13.41 0.55 -0.47
N VAL A 181 -12.45 -0.37 -0.36
CA VAL A 181 -12.02 -0.89 0.95
C VAL A 181 -10.87 -0.09 1.60
N SER A 182 -10.19 0.78 0.84
CA SER A 182 -9.01 1.51 1.33
C SER A 182 -9.01 3.00 0.99
N HIS A 183 -9.28 3.40 -0.26
CA HIS A 183 -9.17 4.82 -0.62
C HIS A 183 -10.29 5.64 0.03
N LEU A 184 -11.52 5.13 -0.03
CA LEU A 184 -12.68 5.76 0.57
C LEU A 184 -12.51 5.95 2.09
N SER A 185 -11.97 4.96 2.80
CA SER A 185 -11.74 5.06 4.24
C SER A 185 -10.71 6.14 4.61
N HIS A 186 -9.70 6.36 3.78
CA HIS A 186 -8.76 7.47 3.96
C HIS A 186 -9.44 8.82 3.74
N ILE A 187 -10.20 8.98 2.65
CA ILE A 187 -10.93 10.23 2.38
C ILE A 187 -11.90 10.53 3.53
N SER A 188 -12.68 9.55 3.98
CA SER A 188 -13.61 9.71 5.10
C SER A 188 -12.88 10.12 6.38
N SER A 189 -11.74 9.51 6.68
CA SER A 189 -10.91 9.87 7.83
C SER A 189 -10.40 11.31 7.74
N PHE A 190 -9.84 11.72 6.59
CA PHE A 190 -9.34 13.10 6.39
C PHE A 190 -10.47 14.12 6.49
N MET A 191 -11.60 13.86 5.84
CA MET A 191 -12.72 14.81 5.80
C MET A 191 -13.47 14.88 7.13
N LEU A 192 -13.56 13.77 7.88
CA LEU A 192 -14.06 13.79 9.25
C LEU A 192 -13.15 14.63 10.16
N GLY A 193 -11.83 14.42 10.09
CA GLY A 193 -10.86 15.24 10.84
C GLY A 193 -10.97 16.73 10.49
N LYS A 194 -11.00 17.05 9.20
CA LYS A 194 -11.21 18.42 8.70
C LYS A 194 -12.52 19.04 9.23
N THR A 195 -13.62 18.28 9.21
CA THR A 195 -14.93 18.78 9.68
C THR A 195 -14.87 19.19 11.14
N VAL A 196 -14.20 18.41 11.99
CA VAL A 196 -14.02 18.75 13.41
C VAL A 196 -13.14 19.99 13.58
N ILE A 197 -11.99 20.06 12.91
CA ILE A 197 -11.07 21.21 12.97
C ILE A 197 -11.75 22.50 12.52
N ASP A 198 -12.58 22.45 11.47
CA ASP A 198 -13.26 23.64 10.95
C ASP A 198 -14.42 24.10 11.84
N LYS A 199 -15.05 23.19 12.61
CA LYS A 199 -16.22 23.46 13.44
C LYS A 199 -15.87 23.82 14.87
N GLU A 200 -14.90 23.13 15.45
CA GLU A 200 -14.38 23.43 16.78
C GLU A 200 -13.07 24.18 16.65
N ARG A 201 -13.08 25.48 16.97
CA ARG A 201 -11.89 26.34 16.85
C ARG A 201 -10.98 26.23 18.07
N ASN A 202 -11.50 25.73 19.20
CA ASN A 202 -10.72 25.53 20.40
C ASN A 202 -10.12 24.11 20.40
N GLU A 203 -8.83 24.02 20.09
CA GLU A 203 -8.10 22.75 20.06
C GLU A 203 -8.14 22.00 21.41
N ARG A 204 -8.31 22.70 22.55
CA ARG A 204 -8.44 22.07 23.86
C ARG A 204 -9.75 21.31 24.00
N ASP A 205 -10.84 21.84 23.46
CA ASP A 205 -12.15 21.18 23.51
C ASP A 205 -12.16 19.95 22.59
N ILE A 206 -11.45 20.00 21.46
CA ILE A 206 -11.21 18.81 20.63
C ILE A 206 -10.44 17.76 21.44
N PHE A 207 -9.37 18.15 22.14
CA PHE A 207 -8.54 17.21 22.90
C PHE A 207 -9.29 16.57 24.07
N ASP A 208 -10.04 17.37 24.83
CA ASP A 208 -10.75 16.92 26.03
C ASP A 208 -11.98 16.06 25.70
N MET A 209 -12.60 16.27 24.53
CA MET A 209 -13.81 15.54 24.10
C MET A 209 -13.55 14.46 23.05
N ALA A 210 -12.38 14.41 22.42
CA ALA A 210 -12.00 13.36 21.48
C ALA A 210 -11.79 12.02 22.19
N GLY A 211 -12.89 11.28 22.39
CA GLY A 211 -12.85 9.92 22.89
C GLY A 211 -12.09 8.96 21.95
N SER A 212 -11.77 7.77 22.48
CA SER A 212 -11.04 6.72 21.76
C SER A 212 -11.69 6.33 20.42
N GLY A 213 -13.03 6.40 20.33
CA GLY A 213 -13.78 6.16 19.10
C GLY A 213 -13.40 7.14 17.99
N PHE A 214 -13.42 8.44 18.26
CA PHE A 214 -13.03 9.47 17.28
C PHE A 214 -11.58 9.28 16.85
N ALA A 215 -10.66 9.16 17.81
CA ALA A 215 -9.23 8.98 17.53
C ALA A 215 -8.95 7.77 16.63
N SER A 216 -9.69 6.67 16.81
CA SER A 216 -9.58 5.48 15.96
C SER A 216 -10.11 5.70 14.54
N THR A 217 -11.22 6.42 14.39
CA THR A 217 -11.85 6.73 13.10
C THR A 217 -11.00 7.69 12.28
N VAL A 218 -10.40 8.70 12.91
CA VAL A 218 -9.54 9.67 12.21
C VAL A 218 -8.07 9.27 12.14
N ARG A 219 -7.70 8.07 12.61
CA ARG A 219 -6.30 7.61 12.64
C ARG A 219 -5.62 7.74 11.26
N LEU A 220 -6.34 7.40 10.19
CA LEU A 220 -5.82 7.42 8.83
C LEU A 220 -5.55 8.84 8.30
N ALA A 221 -6.12 9.87 8.92
CA ALA A 221 -5.87 11.28 8.57
C ALA A 221 -4.44 11.73 8.92
N LYS A 222 -3.69 10.91 9.68
CA LYS A 222 -2.27 11.12 9.96
C LYS A 222 -1.36 10.68 8.80
N SER A 223 -1.93 10.01 7.79
CA SER A 223 -1.16 9.52 6.65
C SER A 223 -0.59 10.66 5.80
N SER A 224 0.55 10.41 5.15
CA SER A 224 1.23 11.43 4.33
C SER A 224 0.39 11.87 3.11
N PRO A 225 0.14 13.18 2.94
CA PRO A 225 -0.46 13.72 1.73
C PRO A 225 0.35 13.44 0.46
N GLU A 226 1.68 13.40 0.58
CA GLU A 226 2.61 13.08 -0.51
C GLU A 226 2.45 11.63 -1.00
N MET A 227 2.05 10.70 -0.12
CA MET A 227 1.73 9.32 -0.48
C MET A 227 0.33 9.21 -1.08
N TRP A 228 -0.67 9.83 -0.46
CA TRP A 228 -2.08 9.63 -0.83
C TRP A 228 -2.53 10.42 -2.05
N THR A 229 -1.97 11.59 -2.31
CA THR A 229 -2.33 12.41 -3.49
C THR A 229 -2.05 11.67 -4.80
N PRO A 230 -0.87 11.05 -5.01
CA PRO A 230 -0.63 10.19 -6.18
C PRO A 230 -1.59 9.00 -6.28
N ILE A 231 -1.93 8.36 -5.16
CA ILE A 231 -2.86 7.22 -5.13
C ILE A 231 -4.25 7.63 -5.62
N PHE A 232 -4.80 8.73 -5.08
CA PHE A 232 -6.08 9.27 -5.54
C PHE A 232 -6.04 9.71 -7.00
N LYS A 233 -4.93 10.32 -7.43
CA LYS A 233 -4.76 10.73 -8.83
C LYS A 233 -4.74 9.53 -9.79
N GLN A 234 -4.05 8.45 -9.44
CA GLN A 234 -3.97 7.27 -10.29
C GLN A 234 -5.27 6.48 -10.35
N ASN A 235 -6.03 6.45 -9.25
CA ASN A 235 -7.29 5.72 -9.18
C ASN A 235 -8.51 6.64 -9.20
N LYS A 236 -8.39 7.79 -9.89
CA LYS A 236 -9.35 8.91 -9.80
C LYS A 236 -10.78 8.48 -10.09
N ASP A 237 -11.01 7.75 -11.18
CA ASP A 237 -12.36 7.46 -11.65
C ASP A 237 -13.11 6.55 -10.67
N ASN A 238 -12.46 5.47 -10.21
CA ASN A 238 -13.03 4.62 -9.15
C ASN A 238 -13.21 5.39 -7.84
N VAL A 239 -12.27 6.27 -7.47
CA VAL A 239 -12.40 7.11 -6.26
C VAL A 239 -13.61 8.04 -6.34
N ILE A 240 -13.87 8.66 -7.50
CA ILE A 240 -15.05 9.51 -7.70
C ILE A 240 -16.33 8.69 -7.54
N GLU A 241 -16.45 7.56 -8.23
CA GLU A 241 -17.62 6.67 -8.14
C GLU A 241 -17.90 6.27 -6.68
N THR A 242 -16.88 5.77 -5.97
CA THR A 242 -17.03 5.35 -4.56
C THR A 242 -17.36 6.51 -3.62
N LEU A 243 -16.82 7.70 -3.87
CA LEU A 243 -17.09 8.88 -3.06
C LEU A 243 -18.51 9.39 -3.28
N GLU A 244 -19.03 9.37 -4.52
CA GLU A 244 -20.40 9.72 -4.84
C GLU A 244 -21.40 8.81 -4.11
N GLU A 245 -21.17 7.49 -4.12
CA GLU A 245 -21.99 6.54 -3.36
C GLU A 245 -21.97 6.83 -1.86
N TYR A 246 -20.79 7.12 -1.30
CA TYR A 246 -20.68 7.45 0.11
C TYR A 246 -21.39 8.77 0.47
N ILE A 247 -21.27 9.79 -0.37
CA ILE A 247 -22.00 11.06 -0.21
C ILE A 247 -23.50 10.81 -0.25
N ASN A 248 -23.99 9.98 -1.15
CA ASN A 248 -25.41 9.63 -1.24
C ASN A 248 -25.92 8.96 0.05
N ASN A 249 -25.15 8.03 0.63
CA ASN A 249 -25.48 7.43 1.93
C ASN A 249 -25.56 8.49 3.04
N LEU A 250 -24.61 9.43 3.10
CA LEU A 250 -24.63 10.52 4.09
C LEU A 250 -25.81 11.47 3.90
N ILE A 251 -26.16 11.80 2.66
CA ILE A 251 -27.32 12.64 2.33
C ILE A 251 -28.62 11.93 2.73
N HIS A 252 -28.73 10.63 2.45
CA HIS A 252 -29.88 9.82 2.84
C HIS A 252 -30.07 9.82 4.36
N PHE A 253 -29.02 9.46 5.11
CA PHE A 253 -29.05 9.46 6.58
C PHE A 253 -29.45 10.83 7.15
N LYS A 254 -28.88 11.91 6.61
CA LYS A 254 -29.26 13.29 6.96
C LYS A 254 -30.73 13.59 6.66
N SER A 255 -31.28 13.06 5.57
CA SER A 255 -32.69 13.24 5.24
C SER A 255 -33.59 12.57 6.27
N LEU A 256 -33.29 11.34 6.67
CA LEU A 256 -34.04 10.64 7.72
C LEU A 256 -34.00 11.43 9.04
N MET A 257 -32.83 11.95 9.42
CA MET A 257 -32.66 12.80 10.61
C MET A 257 -33.52 14.07 10.56
N LYS A 258 -33.70 14.68 9.37
CA LYS A 258 -34.55 15.87 9.20
C LYS A 258 -36.05 15.57 9.25
N GLN A 259 -36.42 14.32 8.99
CA GLN A 259 -37.80 13.84 8.97
C GLN A 259 -38.21 13.22 10.31
N ASP A 260 -37.30 13.19 11.29
CA ASP A 260 -37.46 12.48 12.56
C ASP A 260 -37.81 10.98 12.40
N ASP A 261 -37.39 10.36 11.28
CA ASP A 261 -37.62 8.94 10.99
C ASP A 261 -36.57 8.06 11.68
N PHE A 262 -36.65 8.01 13.01
CA PHE A 262 -35.71 7.25 13.83
C PHE A 262 -35.87 5.73 13.69
N GLU A 263 -37.04 5.25 13.23
CA GLU A 263 -37.24 3.83 12.94
C GLU A 263 -36.45 3.40 11.70
N ALA A 264 -36.49 4.18 10.62
CA ALA A 264 -35.67 3.93 9.44
C ALA A 264 -34.17 3.97 9.78
N ILE A 265 -33.74 4.97 10.55
CA ILE A 265 -32.34 5.09 11.00
C ILE A 265 -31.90 3.85 11.79
N PHE A 266 -32.72 3.38 12.73
CA PHE A 266 -32.42 2.17 13.50
C PHE A 266 -32.25 0.96 12.59
N ASN A 267 -33.16 0.77 11.64
CA ASN A 267 -33.11 -0.34 10.70
C ASN A 267 -31.88 -0.27 9.79
N GLU A 268 -31.49 0.91 9.31
CA GLU A 268 -30.28 1.12 8.50
C GLU A 268 -29.01 0.76 9.28
N MET A 269 -28.87 1.23 10.52
CA MET A 269 -27.75 0.86 11.39
C MET A 269 -27.72 -0.64 11.71
N LYS A 270 -28.89 -1.25 11.96
CA LYS A 270 -29.02 -2.69 12.23
C LYS A 270 -28.62 -3.53 11.02
N ASN A 271 -29.01 -3.12 9.81
CA ASN A 271 -28.62 -3.78 8.58
C ASN A 271 -27.11 -3.65 8.32
N THR A 272 -26.55 -2.47 8.59
CA THR A 272 -25.11 -2.20 8.46
C THR A 272 -24.26 -3.01 9.44
N ASN A 273 -24.78 -3.34 10.63
CA ASN A 273 -24.08 -4.18 11.62
C ASN A 273 -23.70 -5.58 11.10
N ARG A 274 -24.29 -6.05 9.99
CA ARG A 274 -23.85 -7.26 9.27
C ARG A 274 -22.39 -7.18 8.79
N ILE A 275 -21.80 -5.98 8.74
CA ILE A 275 -20.37 -5.81 8.49
C ILE A 275 -19.50 -6.60 9.48
N LYS A 276 -19.98 -6.86 10.70
CA LYS A 276 -19.30 -7.72 11.68
C LYS A 276 -19.07 -9.14 11.14
N GLU A 277 -20.02 -9.70 10.41
CA GLU A 277 -19.90 -11.03 9.80
C GLU A 277 -18.78 -11.04 8.74
N ILE A 278 -18.70 -9.96 7.95
CA ILE A 278 -17.68 -9.79 6.92
C ILE A 278 -16.28 -9.64 7.55
N LEU A 279 -16.17 -8.81 8.60
CA LEU A 279 -14.88 -8.53 9.25
C LEU A 279 -14.37 -9.72 10.08
N ASN A 280 -15.24 -10.52 10.68
CA ASN A 280 -14.83 -11.72 11.43
C ASN A 280 -14.14 -12.77 10.56
N GLY A 281 -14.38 -12.77 9.24
CA GLY A 281 -13.68 -13.63 8.29
C GLY A 281 -12.25 -13.17 7.93
N ILE A 282 -11.79 -12.03 8.44
CA ILE A 282 -10.47 -11.46 8.12
C ILE A 282 -9.34 -12.07 9.00
N ASN A 283 -9.72 -12.66 10.15
CA ASN A 283 -8.82 -13.24 11.15
C ASN A 283 -8.23 -14.59 10.73
#